data_AF-A4FC26-F1
#
_entry.id   AF-A4FC26-F1
#
_cell.length_a   1.000
_cell.length_b   1.000
_cell.length_c   1.000
_cell.angle_alpha   90.00
_cell.angle_beta   90.00
_cell.angle_gamma   90.00
#
_symmetry.space_group_name_H-M   'P 1'
#
loop_
_entity.id
_entity.type
_entity.pdbx_description
1 polymer ?
#
loop_
_entity_poly.entity_id
_entity_poly.type
_entity_poly.pdbx_seq_one_letter_code
_entity_poly.pdbx_strand_id
1 'polypeptide(L)'
;MKSAEEVLGDLAQRSNVSLHSDSGLVGAVATAAAEDDEERAKKQAEEKGTKDEDGVLRRKPELQPIPVRGDGSVQLTSWDVLHVLGRAIALSRRGAARGLAEHWGALKYSQALTGDTGSFMKLSAEGKVTADYYKVIQSSELGVGFALALARRVLAQRHPDRVVSIVPADTALRAGWALTSREKGPRQNYRYRPQFFAELWRPGAPSLVLPIACKGNHSNAAYSHGQLASASAHVEAVHIGPWNETPALVFSTELPLEGHVAVHALCAGGSGGWLGRDHAKGGGLDVKLRDENHFPQIQLPANGDEAPVSVPGFHVTRERYEWFGQVLARTAAAGLTAFAGNGLEATAQYLTERQGRKHFTGFAHAATGSVQDADHTLLGIRFIGTDHVFRLNGTRVEAFSGVAKDLLHLLAEGRVEQSRREIYERRSAWPSKSWDDLWDGPVSVHPDGTVLAMRLLP
;
A
#
# COMPACT_ATOMS: atom_id res chain seq x y z
N MET A 1 -3.64 31.98 8.44
CA MET A 1 -3.08 30.88 7.63
C MET A 1 -1.64 30.70 8.12
N LYS A 2 -1.19 29.47 8.39
CA LYS A 2 0.19 29.23 8.90
C LYS A 2 1.23 29.71 7.89
N SER A 3 2.41 30.12 8.33
CA SER A 3 3.53 30.40 7.41
C SER A 3 4.00 29.09 6.75
N ALA A 4 4.70 29.18 5.62
CA ALA A 4 5.25 27.98 4.98
C ALA A 4 6.34 27.32 5.87
N GLU A 5 7.13 28.12 6.60
CA GLU A 5 8.10 27.65 7.60
C GLU A 5 7.43 26.82 8.70
N GLU A 6 6.34 27.33 9.29
CA GLU A 6 5.57 26.61 10.32
C GLU A 6 5.04 25.28 9.80
N VAL A 7 4.57 25.25 8.55
CA VAL A 7 4.05 24.02 7.93
C VAL A 7 5.16 22.99 7.73
N LEU A 8 6.35 23.40 7.28
CA LEU A 8 7.49 22.51 7.14
C LEU A 8 7.92 21.93 8.50
N GLY A 9 7.90 22.74 9.57
CA GLY A 9 8.14 22.29 10.93
C GLY A 9 7.12 21.24 11.39
N ASP A 10 5.83 21.51 11.22
CA ASP A 10 4.74 20.59 11.56
C ASP A 10 4.85 19.24 10.83
N LEU A 11 5.32 19.26 9.58
CA LEU A 11 5.49 18.04 8.78
C LEU A 11 6.53 17.08 9.37
N ALA A 12 7.62 17.63 9.92
CA ALA A 12 8.67 16.86 10.58
C ALA A 12 8.32 16.44 12.01
N GLN A 13 7.27 17.03 12.60
CA GLN A 13 6.91 16.83 14.00
C GLN A 13 6.31 15.44 14.24
N ARG A 14 6.83 14.74 15.25
CA ARG A 14 6.28 13.44 15.68
C ARG A 14 5.04 13.65 16.54
N SER A 15 3.98 12.92 16.22
CA SER A 15 2.71 12.88 16.95
C SER A 15 2.27 11.45 17.20
N ASN A 16 1.51 11.24 18.28
CA ASN A 16 0.91 9.94 18.56
C ASN A 16 -0.31 9.70 17.65
N VAL A 17 -0.51 8.46 17.23
CA VAL A 17 -1.72 8.00 16.53
C VAL A 17 -2.30 6.86 17.35
N SER A 18 -3.59 6.94 17.66
CA SER A 18 -4.27 5.89 18.43
C SER A 18 -4.41 4.63 17.58
N LEU A 19 -4.09 3.49 18.17
CA LEU A 19 -4.25 2.18 17.57
C LEU A 19 -5.20 1.33 18.41
N HIS A 20 -6.38 1.08 17.86
CA HIS A 20 -7.37 0.20 18.47
C HIS A 20 -7.27 -1.19 17.86
N SER A 21 -6.88 -2.16 18.69
CA SER A 21 -6.79 -3.56 18.31
C SER A 21 -6.99 -4.41 19.56
N ASP A 22 -8.24 -4.74 19.85
CA ASP A 22 -8.65 -5.47 21.05
C ASP A 22 -9.81 -6.43 20.75
N SER A 23 -10.14 -7.28 21.73
CA SER A 23 -11.23 -8.25 21.60
C SER A 23 -12.60 -7.62 21.47
N GLY A 24 -12.79 -6.41 22.01
CA GLY A 24 -14.04 -5.66 21.87
C GLY A 24 -14.27 -5.24 20.41
N LEU A 25 -13.21 -4.77 19.73
CA LEU A 25 -13.22 -4.47 18.31
C LEU A 25 -13.55 -5.72 17.48
N VAL A 26 -12.97 -6.88 17.79
CA VAL A 26 -13.30 -8.14 17.12
C VAL A 26 -14.79 -8.45 17.22
N GLY A 27 -15.35 -8.38 18.44
CA GLY A 27 -16.78 -8.62 18.66
C GLY A 27 -17.66 -7.64 17.86
N ALA A 28 -17.32 -6.36 17.89
CA ALA A 28 -18.09 -5.33 17.18
C ALA A 28 -18.04 -5.48 15.65
N VAL A 29 -16.89 -5.91 15.11
CA VAL A 29 -16.75 -6.21 13.68
C VAL A 29 -17.54 -7.46 13.28
N ALA A 30 -17.57 -8.48 14.14
CA ALA A 30 -18.39 -9.67 13.91
C ALA A 30 -19.90 -9.34 13.89
N THR A 31 -20.37 -8.49 14.80
CA THR A 31 -21.75 -7.97 14.79
C THR A 31 -22.04 -7.20 13.50
N ALA A 32 -21.18 -6.25 13.12
CA ALA A 32 -21.37 -5.47 11.90
C ALA A 32 -21.36 -6.34 10.62
N ALA A 33 -20.57 -7.42 10.60
CA ALA A 33 -20.57 -8.38 9.49
C ALA A 33 -21.89 -9.16 9.40
N ALA A 34 -22.43 -9.60 10.54
CA ALA A 34 -23.70 -10.33 10.59
C ALA A 34 -24.88 -9.43 10.17
N GLU A 35 -24.90 -8.17 10.58
CA GLU A 35 -25.92 -7.18 10.17
C GLU A 35 -25.87 -6.92 8.65
N ASP A 36 -24.67 -6.74 8.08
CA ASP A 36 -24.48 -6.57 6.62
C ASP A 36 -24.93 -7.83 5.84
N ASP A 37 -24.70 -9.03 6.39
CA ASP A 37 -25.17 -10.28 5.77
C ASP A 37 -26.70 -10.42 5.82
N GLU A 38 -27.32 -10.05 6.93
CA GLU A 38 -28.78 -10.05 7.06
C GLU A 38 -29.42 -9.05 6.08
N GLU A 39 -28.85 -7.84 5.96
CA GLU A 39 -29.33 -6.82 5.02
C GLU A 39 -29.21 -7.29 3.56
N ARG A 40 -28.11 -7.94 3.19
CA ARG A 40 -27.93 -8.52 1.85
C ARG A 40 -28.90 -9.64 1.57
N ALA A 41 -29.11 -10.54 2.53
CA ALA A 41 -30.08 -11.63 2.39
C ALA A 41 -31.51 -11.09 2.18
N LYS A 42 -31.90 -10.02 2.89
CA LYS A 42 -33.18 -9.33 2.68
C LYS A 42 -33.31 -8.74 1.29
N LYS A 43 -32.30 -7.99 0.81
CA LYS A 43 -32.30 -7.42 -0.56
C LYS A 43 -32.42 -8.50 -1.63
N GLN A 44 -31.69 -9.61 -1.49
CA GLN A 44 -31.77 -10.75 -2.41
C GLN A 44 -33.15 -11.42 -2.39
N ALA A 45 -33.81 -11.49 -1.23
CA ALA A 45 -35.15 -12.05 -1.11
C ALA A 45 -36.24 -11.13 -1.72
N GLU A 46 -36.02 -9.81 -1.71
CA GLU A 46 -36.90 -8.80 -2.31
C GLU A 46 -36.75 -8.70 -3.83
N GLU A 47 -35.53 -8.83 -4.37
CA GLU A 47 -35.21 -8.62 -5.79
C GLU A 47 -35.42 -9.86 -6.70
N LYS A 48 -36.28 -10.81 -6.29
CA LYS A 48 -36.59 -12.08 -6.99
C LYS A 48 -36.54 -11.97 -8.53
N GLY A 49 -35.41 -12.34 -9.14
CA GLY A 49 -35.28 -12.50 -10.59
C GLY A 49 -34.08 -11.86 -11.28
N THR A 50 -33.22 -11.11 -10.57
CA THR A 50 -31.93 -10.68 -11.16
C THR A 50 -30.84 -11.72 -10.92
N LYS A 51 -30.09 -12.03 -11.99
CA LYS A 51 -29.01 -13.03 -12.07
C LYS A 51 -27.73 -12.63 -11.31
N ASP A 52 -27.86 -11.95 -10.17
CA ASP A 52 -26.70 -11.81 -9.28
C ASP A 52 -26.65 -13.06 -8.41
N GLU A 53 -26.06 -14.12 -8.99
CA GLU A 53 -25.59 -15.33 -8.31
C GLU A 53 -24.46 -15.01 -7.29
N ASP A 54 -24.50 -13.84 -6.65
CA ASP A 54 -23.61 -13.50 -5.55
C ASP A 54 -24.12 -14.26 -4.33
N GLY A 55 -23.69 -15.52 -4.22
CA GLY A 55 -23.85 -16.32 -3.01
C GLY A 55 -23.28 -15.61 -1.77
N VAL A 56 -23.49 -16.22 -0.59
CA VAL A 56 -23.08 -15.67 0.71
C VAL A 56 -21.70 -15.00 0.64
N LEU A 57 -21.61 -13.73 1.06
CA LEU A 57 -20.36 -12.99 1.00
C LEU A 57 -19.31 -13.66 1.88
N ARG A 58 -18.29 -14.22 1.24
CA ARG A 58 -17.14 -14.78 1.95
C ARG A 58 -16.32 -13.67 2.59
N ARG A 59 -16.13 -13.76 3.90
CA ARG A 59 -15.25 -12.90 4.70
C ARG A 59 -14.14 -13.72 5.34
N LYS A 60 -13.00 -13.09 5.57
CA LYS A 60 -11.87 -13.74 6.24
C LYS A 60 -12.30 -14.20 7.64
N PRO A 61 -12.22 -15.50 7.97
CA PRO A 61 -12.58 -15.98 9.29
C PRO A 61 -11.52 -15.61 10.33
N GLU A 62 -11.88 -15.76 11.61
CA GLU A 62 -10.95 -15.70 12.75
C GLU A 62 -10.12 -14.41 12.81
N LEU A 63 -10.78 -13.27 12.59
CA LEU A 63 -10.17 -11.97 12.87
C LEU A 63 -9.85 -11.88 14.37
N GLN A 64 -8.62 -11.48 14.65
CA GLN A 64 -8.08 -11.35 16.00
C GLN A 64 -7.34 -10.01 16.14
N PRO A 65 -7.15 -9.53 17.38
CA PRO A 65 -6.35 -8.35 17.63
C PRO A 65 -4.93 -8.54 17.09
N ILE A 66 -4.33 -7.46 16.62
CA ILE A 66 -2.92 -7.44 16.29
C ILE A 66 -2.14 -7.47 17.61
N PRO A 67 -1.18 -8.40 17.78
CA PRO A 67 -0.30 -8.37 18.94
C PRO A 67 0.68 -7.20 18.78
N VAL A 68 0.33 -6.06 19.37
CA VAL A 68 1.14 -4.84 19.39
C VAL A 68 1.83 -4.72 20.74
N ARG A 69 3.12 -4.34 20.74
CA ARG A 69 3.84 -3.97 21.97
C ARG A 69 3.56 -2.50 22.30
N GLY A 70 3.14 -2.20 23.53
CA GLY A 70 3.00 -0.83 24.03
C GLY A 70 1.60 -0.49 24.50
N ASP A 71 1.33 0.81 24.60
CA ASP A 71 0.14 1.42 25.20
C ASP A 71 -1.02 1.66 24.20
N GLY A 72 -0.96 1.07 23.01
CA GLY A 72 -1.95 1.31 21.96
C GLY A 72 -1.76 2.64 21.22
N SER A 73 -0.57 3.26 21.29
CA SER A 73 -0.21 4.42 20.49
C SER A 73 1.02 4.18 19.60
N VAL A 74 1.07 4.87 18.46
CA VAL A 74 2.22 4.84 17.55
C VAL A 74 2.64 6.25 17.19
N GLN A 75 3.93 6.55 17.33
CA GLN A 75 4.50 7.82 16.88
C GLN A 75 4.79 7.80 15.39
N LEU A 76 4.19 8.76 14.67
CA LEU A 76 4.40 9.03 13.24
C LEU A 76 4.56 10.53 13.02
N THR A 77 5.19 10.93 11.92
CA THR A 77 5.09 12.30 11.42
C THR A 77 4.04 12.35 10.31
N SER A 78 3.41 13.49 10.08
CA SER A 78 2.50 13.64 8.94
C SER A 78 3.26 13.43 7.63
N TRP A 79 4.53 13.84 7.56
CA TRP A 79 5.39 13.61 6.40
C TRP A 79 5.65 12.13 6.12
N ASP A 80 5.77 11.29 7.15
CA ASP A 80 5.90 9.83 7.01
C ASP A 80 4.63 9.22 6.39
N VAL A 81 3.46 9.65 6.86
CA VAL A 81 2.15 9.23 6.30
C VAL A 81 2.04 9.60 4.83
N LEU A 82 2.47 10.82 4.45
CA LEU A 82 2.45 11.27 3.05
C LEU A 82 3.47 10.55 2.18
N HIS A 83 4.65 10.22 2.73
CA HIS A 83 5.64 9.40 2.02
C HIS A 83 5.08 8.00 1.74
N VAL A 84 4.45 7.34 2.72
CA VAL A 84 3.78 6.06 2.52
C VAL A 84 2.67 6.15 1.48
N LEU A 85 1.86 7.20 1.51
CA LEU A 85 0.80 7.42 0.53
C LEU A 85 1.38 7.61 -0.89
N GLY A 86 2.41 8.44 -1.03
CA GLY A 86 3.12 8.67 -2.30
C GLY A 86 3.65 7.37 -2.90
N ARG A 87 4.30 6.53 -2.08
CA ARG A 87 4.75 5.18 -2.48
C ARG A 87 3.59 4.30 -2.93
N ALA A 88 2.46 4.33 -2.20
CA ALA A 88 1.30 3.50 -2.47
C ALA A 88 0.59 3.84 -3.78
N ILE A 89 0.60 5.12 -4.19
CA ILE A 89 -0.06 5.60 -5.41
C ILE A 89 0.88 5.75 -6.61
N ALA A 90 2.19 5.48 -6.46
CA ALA A 90 3.17 5.65 -7.54
C ALA A 90 2.88 4.81 -8.80
N LEU A 91 2.19 3.67 -8.65
CA LEU A 91 1.73 2.84 -9.77
C LEU A 91 0.21 2.97 -10.03
N SER A 92 -0.44 3.95 -9.40
CA SER A 92 -1.86 4.20 -9.63
C SER A 92 -2.07 4.67 -11.08
N ARG A 93 -3.12 4.15 -11.73
CA ARG A 93 -3.42 4.37 -13.15
C ARG A 93 -4.59 5.34 -13.33
N ARG A 94 -4.67 6.38 -12.50
CA ARG A 94 -5.81 7.30 -12.36
C ARG A 94 -5.55 8.66 -13.02
N GLY A 95 -5.79 8.75 -14.33
CA GLY A 95 -5.97 10.04 -15.02
C GLY A 95 -5.25 10.18 -16.35
N ALA A 96 -5.46 11.33 -17.01
CA ALA A 96 -4.85 11.67 -18.30
C ALA A 96 -3.53 12.45 -18.15
N ALA A 97 -3.36 13.24 -17.07
CA ALA A 97 -2.14 13.95 -16.70
C ALA A 97 -1.15 13.01 -15.99
N ARG A 98 -0.79 11.94 -16.69
CA ARG A 98 -0.05 10.76 -16.19
C ARG A 98 1.31 11.12 -15.61
N GLY A 99 1.78 10.33 -14.65
CA GLY A 99 3.14 10.40 -14.13
C GLY A 99 3.28 11.50 -13.08
N LEU A 100 3.38 12.77 -13.47
CA LEU A 100 3.76 13.84 -12.54
C LEU A 100 2.67 14.23 -11.53
N ALA A 101 1.40 14.34 -11.96
CA ALA A 101 0.31 14.77 -11.06
C ALA A 101 -0.08 13.68 -10.05
N GLU A 102 0.01 12.41 -10.43
CA GLU A 102 -0.22 11.27 -9.53
C GLU A 102 0.95 11.09 -8.56
N HIS A 103 2.17 11.24 -9.07
CA HIS A 103 3.41 11.16 -8.29
C HIS A 103 3.43 12.14 -7.12
N TRP A 104 3.02 13.39 -7.36
CA TRP A 104 2.91 14.42 -6.32
C TRP A 104 1.55 14.47 -5.62
N GLY A 105 0.68 13.49 -5.86
CA GLY A 105 -0.71 13.50 -5.36
C GLY A 105 -0.84 13.56 -3.84
N ALA A 106 0.17 13.10 -3.09
CA ALA A 106 0.18 13.17 -1.62
C ALA A 106 0.42 14.60 -1.09
N LEU A 107 1.06 15.49 -1.86
CA LEU A 107 1.42 16.85 -1.41
C LEU A 107 0.22 17.75 -1.12
N LYS A 108 -0.95 17.46 -1.72
CA LYS A 108 -2.21 18.15 -1.43
C LYS A 108 -2.66 18.03 0.03
N TYR A 109 -2.08 17.09 0.78
CA TYR A 109 -2.34 16.88 2.19
C TYR A 109 -1.23 17.39 3.12
N SER A 110 -0.26 18.16 2.60
CA SER A 110 0.85 18.75 3.37
C SER A 110 0.39 19.58 4.58
N GLN A 111 -0.84 20.09 4.57
CA GLN A 111 -1.45 20.81 5.69
C GLN A 111 -2.64 20.09 6.29
N ALA A 112 -3.00 18.88 5.86
CA ALA A 112 -4.24 18.23 6.30
C ALA A 112 -4.21 17.78 7.77
N LEU A 113 -3.01 17.54 8.30
CA LEU A 113 -2.80 16.96 9.62
C LEU A 113 -1.99 17.91 10.50
N THR A 114 -2.25 17.87 11.79
CA THR A 114 -1.48 18.62 12.79
C THR A 114 -1.36 17.81 14.08
N GLY A 115 -0.30 18.04 14.81
CA GLY A 115 -0.04 17.49 16.13
C GLY A 115 1.37 17.82 16.58
N ASP A 116 1.57 17.80 17.88
CA ASP A 116 2.84 18.10 18.55
C ASP A 116 3.37 16.88 19.32
N THR A 117 4.62 16.96 19.77
CA THR A 117 5.24 15.91 20.62
C THR A 117 4.38 15.66 21.86
N GLY A 118 4.05 14.39 22.10
CA GLY A 118 3.25 14.00 23.26
C GLY A 118 1.75 14.25 23.10
N SER A 119 1.32 14.83 21.98
CA SER A 119 -0.09 14.95 21.60
C SER A 119 -0.48 13.91 20.55
N PHE A 120 -1.78 13.74 20.34
CA PHE A 120 -2.32 12.90 19.29
C PHE A 120 -2.62 13.69 18.02
N MET A 121 -2.24 13.12 16.88
CA MET A 121 -2.46 13.69 15.57
C MET A 121 -3.97 13.88 15.32
N LYS A 122 -4.33 14.98 14.67
CA LYS A 122 -5.70 15.36 14.32
C LYS A 122 -5.75 16.08 12.98
N LEU A 123 -6.96 16.27 12.44
CA LEU A 123 -7.15 17.15 11.29
C LEU A 123 -6.84 18.60 11.68
N SER A 124 -6.07 19.28 10.83
CA SER A 124 -5.86 20.72 10.95
C SER A 124 -7.11 21.49 10.50
N ALA A 125 -7.11 22.82 10.65
CA ALA A 125 -8.16 23.66 10.06
C ALA A 125 -8.28 23.46 8.54
N GLU A 126 -7.16 23.40 7.82
CA GLU A 126 -7.14 23.15 6.37
C GLU A 126 -7.64 21.74 6.03
N GLY A 127 -7.28 20.76 6.86
CA GLY A 127 -7.76 19.39 6.75
C GLY A 127 -9.27 19.29 6.87
N LYS A 128 -9.88 20.04 7.81
CA LYS A 128 -11.34 20.11 8.00
C LYS A 128 -12.03 20.76 6.80
N VAL A 129 -11.51 21.89 6.31
CA VAL A 129 -12.05 22.55 5.11
C VAL A 129 -12.02 21.61 3.91
N THR A 130 -10.93 20.86 3.73
CA THR A 130 -10.85 19.85 2.68
C THR A 130 -11.88 18.73 2.88
N ALA A 131 -12.13 18.32 4.12
CA ALA A 131 -13.13 17.30 4.44
C ALA A 131 -14.55 17.76 4.07
N ASP A 132 -14.87 19.04 4.25
CA ASP A 132 -16.20 19.58 3.93
C ASP A 132 -16.58 19.40 2.45
N TYR A 133 -15.60 19.52 1.55
CA TYR A 133 -15.81 19.39 0.10
C TYR A 133 -15.44 18.01 -0.45
N TYR A 134 -14.44 17.35 0.14
CA TYR A 134 -13.81 16.15 -0.42
C TYR A 134 -13.65 15.00 0.60
N LYS A 135 -14.56 14.91 1.57
CA LYS A 135 -14.59 13.89 2.66
C LYS A 135 -14.17 12.49 2.22
N VAL A 136 -14.78 11.98 1.14
CA VAL A 136 -14.56 10.59 0.69
C VAL A 136 -13.15 10.39 0.13
N ILE A 137 -12.65 11.34 -0.66
CA ILE A 137 -11.32 11.25 -1.27
C ILE A 137 -10.26 11.39 -0.18
N GLN A 138 -10.38 12.40 0.68
CA GLN A 138 -9.45 12.64 1.77
C GLN A 138 -9.34 11.45 2.72
N SER A 139 -10.47 10.95 3.23
CA SER A 139 -10.43 9.80 4.13
C SER A 139 -9.96 8.52 3.47
N SER A 140 -10.31 8.28 2.20
CA SER A 140 -9.80 7.12 1.45
C SER A 140 -8.28 7.16 1.30
N GLU A 141 -7.70 8.30 0.93
CA GLU A 141 -6.26 8.40 0.66
C GLU A 141 -5.44 8.51 1.94
N LEU A 142 -5.82 9.34 2.90
CA LEU A 142 -5.13 9.40 4.20
C LEU A 142 -5.28 8.07 4.96
N GLY A 143 -6.43 7.39 4.85
CA GLY A 143 -6.61 6.06 5.43
C GLY A 143 -5.65 5.01 4.87
N VAL A 144 -5.29 5.10 3.58
CA VAL A 144 -4.21 4.27 2.99
C VAL A 144 -2.87 4.61 3.62
N GLY A 145 -2.53 5.89 3.72
CA GLY A 145 -1.26 6.34 4.33
C GLY A 145 -1.07 5.82 5.76
N PHE A 146 -2.07 6.04 6.63
CA PHE A 146 -2.02 5.58 8.03
C PHE A 146 -1.98 4.06 8.15
N ALA A 147 -2.84 3.35 7.42
CA ALA A 147 -2.90 1.89 7.48
C ALA A 147 -1.57 1.25 7.07
N LEU A 148 -0.96 1.73 5.99
CA LEU A 148 0.30 1.17 5.49
C LEU A 148 1.50 1.56 6.34
N ALA A 149 1.54 2.78 6.90
CA ALA A 149 2.58 3.20 7.85
C ALA A 149 2.55 2.28 9.08
N LEU A 150 1.35 2.02 9.61
CA LEU A 150 1.18 1.11 10.73
C LEU A 150 1.49 -0.35 10.36
N ALA A 151 1.03 -0.83 9.21
CA ALA A 151 1.32 -2.19 8.75
C ALA A 151 2.83 -2.44 8.67
N ARG A 152 3.60 -1.51 8.10
CA ARG A 152 5.07 -1.60 8.04
C ARG A 152 5.67 -1.73 9.43
N ARG A 153 5.24 -0.90 10.38
CA ARG A 153 5.76 -0.91 11.75
C ARG A 153 5.42 -2.21 12.49
N VAL A 154 4.16 -2.64 12.45
CA VAL A 154 3.71 -3.89 13.09
C VAL A 154 4.45 -5.09 12.51
N LEU A 155 4.55 -5.19 11.18
CA LEU A 155 5.21 -6.32 10.53
C LEU A 155 6.71 -6.33 10.79
N ALA A 156 7.38 -5.18 10.77
CA ALA A 156 8.80 -5.07 11.11
C ALA A 156 9.09 -5.45 12.57
N GLN A 157 8.19 -5.12 13.50
CA GLN A 157 8.32 -5.52 14.91
C GLN A 157 8.13 -7.03 15.11
N ARG A 158 7.17 -7.64 14.39
CA ARG A 158 6.88 -9.08 14.47
C ARG A 158 7.90 -9.94 13.73
N HIS A 159 8.54 -9.40 12.70
CA HIS A 159 9.49 -10.09 11.84
C HIS A 159 10.75 -9.22 11.61
N PRO A 160 11.55 -8.97 12.67
CA PRO A 160 12.69 -8.06 12.62
C PRO A 160 13.84 -8.56 11.71
N ASP A 161 13.85 -9.84 11.38
CA ASP A 161 14.82 -10.47 10.50
C ASP A 161 14.47 -10.34 9.01
N ARG A 162 13.38 -9.63 8.67
CA ARG A 162 12.83 -9.48 7.32
C ARG A 162 12.58 -8.02 6.97
N VAL A 163 12.70 -7.70 5.68
CA VAL A 163 12.29 -6.41 5.12
C VAL A 163 10.84 -6.50 4.68
N VAL A 164 10.06 -5.46 4.98
CA VAL A 164 8.67 -5.32 4.57
C VAL A 164 8.59 -4.50 3.29
N SER A 165 8.08 -5.09 2.22
CA SER A 165 7.76 -4.41 0.96
C SER A 165 6.24 -4.33 0.79
N ILE A 166 5.71 -3.15 0.50
CA ILE A 166 4.28 -2.96 0.22
C ILE A 166 4.07 -2.85 -1.28
N VAL A 167 3.21 -3.70 -1.83
CA VAL A 167 2.97 -3.83 -3.27
C VAL A 167 1.49 -3.60 -3.58
N PRO A 168 1.12 -2.71 -4.53
CA PRO A 168 -0.26 -2.53 -4.94
C PRO A 168 -0.83 -3.83 -5.51
N ALA A 169 -1.87 -4.38 -4.86
CA ALA A 169 -2.39 -5.70 -5.19
C ALA A 169 -3.07 -5.72 -6.57
N ASP A 170 -3.75 -4.64 -6.96
CA ASP A 170 -4.37 -4.53 -8.30
C ASP A 170 -3.31 -4.66 -9.42
N THR A 171 -2.12 -4.05 -9.23
CA THR A 171 -1.03 -4.15 -10.21
C THR A 171 -0.38 -5.53 -10.18
N ALA A 172 -0.14 -6.13 -9.00
CA ALA A 172 0.42 -7.46 -8.90
C ALA A 172 -0.51 -8.53 -9.52
N LEU A 173 -1.80 -8.52 -9.18
CA LEU A 173 -2.77 -9.49 -9.69
C LEU A 173 -2.97 -9.42 -11.22
N ARG A 174 -2.85 -8.23 -11.84
CA ARG A 174 -2.95 -8.13 -13.31
C ARG A 174 -1.87 -8.89 -14.08
N ALA A 175 -0.77 -9.29 -13.44
CA ALA A 175 0.23 -10.14 -14.07
C ALA A 175 -0.33 -11.52 -14.46
N GLY A 176 -1.33 -12.02 -13.71
CA GLY A 176 -1.90 -13.35 -13.89
C GLY A 176 -3.39 -13.39 -14.18
N TRP A 177 -4.16 -12.35 -13.85
CA TRP A 177 -5.63 -12.36 -13.94
C TRP A 177 -6.20 -11.15 -14.68
N ALA A 178 -7.31 -11.36 -15.40
CA ALA A 178 -8.10 -10.27 -15.95
C ALA A 178 -9.02 -9.70 -14.86
N LEU A 179 -8.79 -8.45 -14.45
CA LEU A 179 -9.52 -7.78 -13.37
C LEU A 179 -10.65 -6.87 -13.87
N THR A 180 -10.61 -6.44 -15.13
CA THR A 180 -11.61 -5.52 -15.70
C THR A 180 -12.20 -6.01 -17.02
N SER A 181 -13.37 -5.48 -17.37
CA SER A 181 -14.07 -5.82 -18.63
C SER A 181 -13.28 -5.46 -19.90
N ARG A 182 -12.25 -4.63 -19.78
CA ARG A 182 -11.36 -4.23 -20.89
C ARG A 182 -10.19 -5.20 -21.10
N GLU A 183 -9.90 -6.11 -20.16
CA GLU A 183 -8.73 -6.99 -20.19
C GLU A 183 -9.07 -8.38 -20.76
N LYS A 184 -8.38 -8.84 -21.80
CA LYS A 184 -8.64 -10.15 -22.42
C LYS A 184 -8.32 -11.30 -21.44
N GLY A 185 -9.23 -12.28 -21.30
CA GLY A 185 -9.02 -13.49 -20.49
C GLY A 185 -10.31 -14.05 -19.88
N PRO A 186 -10.25 -15.25 -19.26
CA PRO A 186 -11.36 -15.78 -18.48
C PRO A 186 -11.71 -14.85 -17.30
N ARG A 187 -12.99 -14.75 -16.97
CA ARG A 187 -13.50 -13.83 -15.95
C ARG A 187 -14.57 -14.50 -15.11
N GLN A 188 -14.65 -14.05 -13.86
CA GLN A 188 -15.77 -14.27 -12.97
C GLN A 188 -16.16 -12.90 -12.42
N ASN A 189 -17.46 -12.63 -12.27
CA ASN A 189 -17.94 -11.32 -11.79
C ASN A 189 -17.68 -11.21 -10.28
N TYR A 190 -16.42 -11.00 -9.89
CA TYR A 190 -16.01 -10.90 -8.49
C TYR A 190 -15.28 -9.59 -8.25
N ARG A 191 -15.92 -8.71 -7.47
CA ARG A 191 -15.48 -7.32 -7.29
C ARG A 191 -14.44 -7.14 -6.18
N TYR A 192 -14.36 -8.07 -5.23
CA TYR A 192 -13.50 -7.95 -4.06
C TYR A 192 -12.06 -8.30 -4.38
N ARG A 193 -11.15 -7.50 -3.84
CA ARG A 193 -9.69 -7.69 -3.89
C ARG A 193 -9.02 -6.81 -2.84
N PRO A 194 -7.91 -7.25 -2.24
CA PRO A 194 -7.15 -6.40 -1.32
C PRO A 194 -6.61 -5.18 -2.08
N GLN A 195 -6.30 -4.12 -1.35
CA GLN A 195 -5.67 -2.93 -1.93
C GLN A 195 -4.16 -3.16 -2.10
N PHE A 196 -3.53 -3.88 -1.16
CA PHE A 196 -2.08 -4.09 -1.14
C PHE A 196 -1.73 -5.52 -0.72
N PHE A 197 -0.50 -5.93 -1.03
CA PHE A 197 0.20 -7.03 -0.39
C PHE A 197 1.35 -6.47 0.43
N ALA A 198 1.60 -7.03 1.61
CA ALA A 198 2.88 -6.91 2.29
C ALA A 198 3.69 -8.19 2.03
N GLU A 199 4.88 -8.04 1.45
CA GLU A 199 5.85 -9.12 1.31
C GLU A 199 6.94 -8.94 2.37
N LEU A 200 7.13 -9.97 3.21
CA LEU A 200 8.18 -10.04 4.22
C LEU A 200 9.29 -10.95 3.72
N TRP A 201 10.40 -10.33 3.31
CA TRP A 201 11.49 -11.01 2.62
C TRP A 201 12.81 -10.94 3.38
N ARG A 202 13.59 -12.02 3.26
CA ARG A 202 15.01 -12.05 3.61
C ARG A 202 15.77 -12.95 2.63
N PRO A 203 17.07 -12.72 2.41
CA PRO A 203 17.89 -13.59 1.56
C PRO A 203 17.80 -15.06 1.98
N GLY A 204 17.71 -15.96 0.99
CA GLY A 204 17.78 -17.41 1.20
C GLY A 204 16.57 -18.06 1.88
N ALA A 205 15.52 -17.31 2.25
CA ALA A 205 14.32 -17.86 2.87
C ALA A 205 13.04 -17.56 2.05
N PRO A 206 11.99 -18.39 2.19
CA PRO A 206 10.68 -18.10 1.59
C PRO A 206 10.13 -16.75 2.04
N SER A 207 9.52 -16.00 1.13
CA SER A 207 8.76 -14.78 1.46
C SER A 207 7.45 -15.16 2.13
N LEU A 208 7.04 -14.38 3.15
CA LEU A 208 5.67 -14.41 3.67
C LEU A 208 4.89 -13.26 3.05
N VAL A 209 3.70 -13.53 2.50
CA VAL A 209 2.85 -12.55 1.84
C VAL A 209 1.52 -12.44 2.55
N LEU A 210 1.14 -11.22 2.92
CA LEU A 210 -0.13 -10.90 3.57
C LEU A 210 -0.94 -9.93 2.70
N PRO A 211 -2.16 -10.27 2.28
CA PRO A 211 -3.11 -9.29 1.77
C PRO A 211 -3.43 -8.24 2.82
N ILE A 212 -3.50 -6.98 2.40
CA ILE A 212 -3.90 -5.84 3.22
C ILE A 212 -5.12 -5.19 2.58
N ALA A 213 -6.16 -5.01 3.39
CA ALA A 213 -7.27 -4.14 3.04
C ALA A 213 -7.40 -2.98 4.02
N CYS A 214 -7.56 -1.78 3.48
CA CYS A 214 -7.65 -0.56 4.27
C CYS A 214 -8.79 0.33 3.77
N LYS A 215 -9.44 1.00 4.72
CA LYS A 215 -10.46 2.01 4.49
C LYS A 215 -10.18 3.21 5.39
N GLY A 216 -10.80 4.34 5.08
CA GLY A 216 -10.84 5.48 5.99
C GLY A 216 -12.20 6.14 5.98
N ASN A 217 -12.50 6.89 7.03
CA ASN A 217 -13.74 7.63 7.18
C ASN A 217 -13.55 8.86 8.08
N HIS A 218 -14.43 9.86 7.93
CA HIS A 218 -14.58 10.98 8.88
C HIS A 218 -15.83 10.81 9.74
N SER A 219 -16.22 9.57 10.03
CA SER A 219 -17.42 9.25 10.79
C SER A 219 -17.00 8.88 12.21
N ASN A 220 -17.35 7.70 12.69
CA ASN A 220 -17.09 7.24 14.05
C ASN A 220 -16.67 5.76 14.05
N ALA A 221 -16.31 5.25 15.22
CA ALA A 221 -15.92 3.86 15.42
C ALA A 221 -16.95 2.84 14.88
N ALA A 222 -18.25 3.09 15.01
CA ALA A 222 -19.29 2.18 14.49
C ALA A 222 -19.19 2.04 12.96
N TYR A 223 -18.92 3.13 12.25
CA TYR A 223 -18.65 3.10 10.81
C TYR A 223 -17.35 2.34 10.50
N SER A 224 -16.32 2.49 11.35
CA SER A 224 -15.08 1.70 11.25
C SER A 224 -15.31 0.20 11.39
N HIS A 225 -16.27 -0.25 12.21
CA HIS A 225 -16.60 -1.68 12.34
C HIS A 225 -17.13 -2.26 11.02
N GLY A 226 -18.07 -1.57 10.37
CA GLY A 226 -18.58 -1.94 9.05
C GLY A 226 -17.49 -1.90 7.97
N GLN A 227 -16.58 -0.92 8.04
CA GLN A 227 -15.43 -0.86 7.11
C GLN A 227 -14.47 -2.04 7.28
N LEU A 228 -14.20 -2.50 8.51
CA LEU A 228 -13.39 -3.68 8.79
C LEU A 228 -14.09 -4.97 8.33
N ALA A 229 -15.40 -5.09 8.55
CA ALA A 229 -16.20 -6.21 8.04
C ALA A 229 -16.19 -6.25 6.50
N SER A 230 -16.23 -5.09 5.83
CA SER A 230 -16.06 -5.01 4.38
C SER A 230 -14.63 -5.38 3.95
N ALA A 231 -13.62 -4.87 4.66
CA ALA A 231 -12.21 -5.12 4.37
C ALA A 231 -11.86 -6.62 4.51
N SER A 232 -12.50 -7.35 5.41
CA SER A 232 -12.30 -8.80 5.54
C SER A 232 -12.77 -9.58 4.31
N ALA A 233 -13.80 -9.13 3.59
CA ALA A 233 -14.18 -9.70 2.29
C ALA A 233 -13.13 -9.41 1.20
N HIS A 234 -12.51 -8.23 1.24
CA HIS A 234 -11.47 -7.83 0.30
C HIS A 234 -10.21 -8.71 0.41
N VAL A 235 -9.72 -8.98 1.62
CA VAL A 235 -8.53 -9.83 1.80
C VAL A 235 -8.82 -11.31 1.54
N GLU A 236 -10.04 -11.75 1.80
CA GLU A 236 -10.48 -13.14 1.57
C GLU A 236 -10.57 -13.51 0.09
N ALA A 237 -10.68 -12.50 -0.78
CA ALA A 237 -10.61 -12.65 -2.22
C ALA A 237 -9.33 -13.33 -2.73
N VAL A 238 -8.25 -13.36 -1.95
CA VAL A 238 -6.94 -13.90 -2.35
C VAL A 238 -6.48 -14.98 -1.38
N HIS A 239 -6.25 -16.19 -1.90
CA HIS A 239 -5.64 -17.29 -1.16
C HIS A 239 -4.25 -17.59 -1.73
N ILE A 240 -3.26 -17.67 -0.86
CA ILE A 240 -1.87 -18.02 -1.13
C ILE A 240 -1.56 -19.27 -0.32
N GLY A 241 -1.46 -20.41 -1.02
CA GLY A 241 -1.40 -21.72 -0.39
C GLY A 241 -2.78 -22.24 -0.01
N PRO A 242 -2.91 -23.05 1.05
CA PRO A 242 -4.15 -23.75 1.35
C PRO A 242 -5.35 -22.83 1.58
N TRP A 243 -6.55 -23.37 1.32
CA TRP A 243 -7.82 -22.70 1.56
C TRP A 243 -7.91 -22.15 2.98
N ASN A 244 -8.32 -20.88 3.10
CA ASN A 244 -8.49 -20.13 4.36
C ASN A 244 -7.22 -19.90 5.20
N GLU A 245 -6.07 -20.44 4.80
CA GLU A 245 -4.84 -20.37 5.59
C GLU A 245 -3.99 -19.11 5.31
N THR A 246 -4.42 -18.22 4.40
CA THR A 246 -3.63 -17.02 4.07
C THR A 246 -3.75 -15.95 5.17
N PRO A 247 -2.66 -15.59 5.89
CA PRO A 247 -2.73 -14.55 6.89
C PRO A 247 -2.99 -13.18 6.23
N ALA A 248 -3.68 -12.28 6.94
CA ALA A 248 -4.08 -10.98 6.38
C ALA A 248 -4.11 -9.87 7.45
N LEU A 249 -4.08 -8.62 6.99
CA LEU A 249 -4.31 -7.44 7.83
C LEU A 249 -5.47 -6.61 7.28
N VAL A 250 -6.34 -6.13 8.17
CA VAL A 250 -7.44 -5.23 7.82
C VAL A 250 -7.40 -3.98 8.69
N PHE A 251 -7.64 -2.82 8.07
CA PHE A 251 -7.54 -1.52 8.71
C PHE A 251 -8.74 -0.63 8.38
N SER A 252 -9.16 0.16 9.36
CA SER A 252 -10.07 1.30 9.20
C SER A 252 -9.47 2.50 9.93
N THR A 253 -9.31 3.62 9.22
CA THR A 253 -8.80 4.87 9.82
C THR A 253 -9.94 5.85 10.03
N GLU A 254 -10.17 6.23 11.29
CA GLU A 254 -11.07 7.29 11.68
C GLU A 254 -10.33 8.64 11.69
N LEU A 255 -10.85 9.60 10.93
CA LEU A 255 -10.34 10.96 10.79
C LEU A 255 -11.44 11.93 11.24
N PRO A 256 -11.77 11.97 12.54
CA PRO A 256 -12.93 12.74 12.99
C PRO A 256 -12.67 14.24 12.77
N LEU A 257 -13.72 15.00 12.45
CA LEU A 257 -13.62 16.46 12.31
C LEU A 257 -13.22 17.12 13.64
N GLU A 258 -13.67 16.55 14.75
CA GLU A 258 -13.24 16.91 16.11
C GLU A 258 -12.70 15.68 16.82
N GLY A 259 -11.47 15.75 17.33
CA GLY A 259 -10.82 14.65 18.01
C GLY A 259 -9.53 14.20 17.32
N HIS A 260 -9.07 13.01 17.67
CA HIS A 260 -7.78 12.47 17.24
C HIS A 260 -7.96 11.40 16.17
N VAL A 261 -6.95 11.27 15.31
CA VAL A 261 -6.88 10.18 14.35
C VAL A 261 -6.72 8.85 15.09
N ALA A 262 -7.56 7.89 14.72
CA ALA A 262 -7.54 6.55 15.28
C ALA A 262 -7.51 5.51 14.17
N VAL A 263 -6.62 4.53 14.30
CA VAL A 263 -6.51 3.40 13.37
C VAL A 263 -7.04 2.16 14.09
N HIS A 264 -8.11 1.59 13.56
CA HIS A 264 -8.63 0.30 13.99
C HIS A 264 -8.02 -0.79 13.13
N ALA A 265 -7.41 -1.79 13.75
CA ALA A 265 -6.68 -2.81 13.02
C ALA A 265 -6.96 -4.20 13.57
N LEU A 266 -7.15 -5.17 12.68
CA LEU A 266 -7.25 -6.59 13.02
C LEU A 266 -6.37 -7.40 12.08
N CYS A 267 -6.00 -8.61 12.51
CA CYS A 267 -5.30 -9.56 11.66
C CYS A 267 -6.05 -10.89 11.62
N ALA A 268 -5.79 -11.68 10.57
CA ALA A 268 -6.14 -13.09 10.52
C ALA A 268 -4.85 -13.92 10.52
N GLY A 269 -4.85 -15.02 11.26
CA GLY A 269 -3.76 -15.99 11.26
C GLY A 269 -3.80 -16.91 10.04
N GLY A 270 -2.99 -17.97 10.11
CA GLY A 270 -2.96 -19.03 9.11
C GLY A 270 -1.54 -19.48 8.74
N SER A 271 -1.45 -20.71 8.25
CA SER A 271 -0.21 -21.38 7.85
C SER A 271 0.21 -21.12 6.39
N GLY A 272 -0.62 -20.44 5.61
CA GLY A 272 -0.40 -20.07 4.22
C GLY A 272 0.44 -18.80 4.07
N GLY A 273 0.37 -18.18 2.89
CA GLY A 273 1.11 -16.95 2.57
C GLY A 273 2.60 -17.15 2.28
N TRP A 274 3.17 -18.33 2.56
CA TRP A 274 4.58 -18.63 2.32
C TRP A 274 4.84 -19.02 0.86
N LEU A 275 5.64 -18.21 0.16
CA LEU A 275 6.09 -18.50 -1.21
C LEU A 275 7.34 -19.38 -1.17
N GLY A 276 7.12 -20.67 -0.96
CA GLY A 276 8.17 -21.70 -0.97
C GLY A 276 8.81 -21.88 -2.36
N ARG A 277 10.10 -22.24 -2.39
CA ARG A 277 10.88 -22.49 -3.61
C ARG A 277 10.97 -23.98 -3.97
N ASP A 278 9.98 -24.77 -3.59
CA ASP A 278 10.02 -26.24 -3.71
C ASP A 278 10.21 -26.73 -5.17
N HIS A 279 9.96 -25.85 -6.14
CA HIS A 279 10.12 -26.11 -7.57
C HIS A 279 10.94 -25.04 -8.29
N ALA A 280 11.94 -24.43 -7.63
CA ALA A 280 12.81 -23.41 -8.23
C ALA A 280 13.52 -23.94 -9.49
N LYS A 281 12.90 -23.70 -10.65
CA LYS A 281 13.43 -23.99 -11.99
C LYS A 281 13.62 -22.70 -12.80
N GLY A 282 13.24 -21.54 -12.26
CA GLY A 282 13.34 -20.24 -12.94
C GLY A 282 14.63 -19.46 -12.69
N GLY A 283 14.83 -18.42 -13.50
CA GLY A 283 16.08 -17.66 -13.59
C GLY A 283 16.26 -16.49 -12.61
N GLY A 284 15.71 -16.58 -11.39
CA GLY A 284 15.84 -15.51 -10.38
C GLY A 284 14.87 -14.33 -10.58
N LEU A 285 15.05 -13.25 -9.82
CA LEU A 285 14.14 -12.09 -9.82
C LEU A 285 14.38 -11.11 -10.99
N ASP A 286 15.54 -11.20 -11.62
CA ASP A 286 15.98 -10.27 -12.67
C ASP A 286 15.35 -10.60 -14.04
N VAL A 287 14.77 -11.80 -14.17
CA VAL A 287 14.10 -12.25 -15.39
C VAL A 287 12.78 -11.51 -15.61
N LYS A 288 12.52 -11.14 -16.86
CA LYS A 288 11.27 -10.50 -17.26
C LYS A 288 10.07 -11.41 -16.96
N LEU A 289 9.01 -10.82 -16.41
CA LEU A 289 7.76 -11.53 -16.15
C LEU A 289 7.11 -11.97 -17.45
N ARG A 290 6.52 -13.16 -17.41
CA ARG A 290 5.58 -13.62 -18.42
C ARG A 290 4.19 -13.08 -18.09
N ASP A 291 3.45 -12.67 -19.12
CA ASP A 291 2.03 -12.39 -18.99
C ASP A 291 1.28 -13.72 -18.86
N GLU A 292 0.76 -14.01 -17.67
CA GLU A 292 -0.07 -15.18 -17.41
C GLU A 292 -1.56 -14.81 -17.45
N ASN A 293 -2.41 -15.82 -17.61
CA ASN A 293 -3.85 -15.63 -17.77
C ASN A 293 -4.66 -16.75 -17.11
N HIS A 294 -4.52 -16.85 -15.79
CA HIS A 294 -5.22 -17.80 -14.96
C HIS A 294 -6.72 -17.48 -14.84
N PHE A 295 -7.51 -18.54 -14.67
CA PHE A 295 -8.92 -18.39 -14.31
C PHE A 295 -9.06 -17.88 -12.86
N PRO A 296 -9.89 -16.86 -12.58
CA PRO A 296 -10.04 -16.28 -11.25
C PRO A 296 -10.95 -17.15 -10.36
N GLN A 297 -10.39 -18.25 -9.87
CA GLN A 297 -11.05 -19.15 -8.92
C GLN A 297 -10.12 -19.56 -7.79
N ILE A 298 -10.73 -19.81 -6.63
CA ILE A 298 -10.10 -20.44 -5.47
C ILE A 298 -10.61 -21.87 -5.36
N GLN A 299 -9.68 -22.79 -5.16
CA GLN A 299 -9.96 -24.21 -5.02
C GLN A 299 -10.31 -24.49 -3.57
N LEU A 300 -11.46 -25.14 -3.35
CA LEU A 300 -11.80 -25.65 -2.04
C LEU A 300 -11.08 -26.98 -1.80
N PRO A 301 -10.83 -27.36 -0.53
CA PRO A 301 -10.38 -28.70 -0.21
C PRO A 301 -11.36 -29.75 -0.77
N ALA A 302 -10.84 -30.80 -1.40
CA ALA A 302 -11.68 -31.91 -1.86
C ALA A 302 -12.10 -32.78 -0.67
N ASN A 303 -13.40 -33.09 -0.56
CA ASN A 303 -13.90 -34.04 0.42
C ASN A 303 -13.95 -35.43 -0.22
N GLY A 304 -12.91 -36.25 0.01
CA GLY A 304 -12.84 -37.60 -0.55
C GLY A 304 -12.77 -37.61 -2.08
N ASP A 305 -13.64 -38.40 -2.73
CA ASP A 305 -13.68 -38.59 -4.19
C ASP A 305 -14.59 -37.57 -4.92
N GLU A 306 -15.13 -36.57 -4.22
CA GLU A 306 -15.96 -35.54 -4.85
C GLU A 306 -15.17 -34.66 -5.83
N ALA A 307 -15.85 -34.21 -6.88
CA ALA A 307 -15.25 -33.30 -7.84
C ALA A 307 -14.78 -32.00 -7.14
N PRO A 308 -13.59 -31.47 -7.47
CA PRO A 308 -13.09 -30.25 -6.86
C PRO A 308 -14.05 -29.08 -7.08
N VAL A 309 -14.58 -28.53 -5.99
CA VAL A 309 -15.40 -27.32 -6.03
C VAL A 309 -14.50 -26.09 -6.00
N SER A 310 -14.90 -25.06 -6.74
CA SER A 310 -14.19 -23.78 -6.76
C SER A 310 -15.13 -22.60 -6.56
N VAL A 311 -14.64 -21.55 -5.92
CA VAL A 311 -15.36 -20.28 -5.72
C VAL A 311 -14.62 -19.12 -6.38
N PRO A 312 -15.29 -18.00 -6.66
CA PRO A 312 -14.62 -16.81 -7.20
C PRO A 312 -13.50 -16.27 -6.30
N GLY A 313 -12.39 -15.88 -6.92
CA GLY A 313 -11.27 -15.22 -6.25
C GLY A 313 -9.93 -15.48 -6.93
N PHE A 314 -8.83 -15.25 -6.23
CA PHE A 314 -7.48 -15.40 -6.78
C PHE A 314 -6.69 -16.40 -5.94
N HIS A 315 -6.26 -17.49 -6.57
CA HIS A 315 -5.53 -18.56 -5.87
C HIS A 315 -4.10 -18.68 -6.39
N VAL A 316 -3.15 -18.42 -5.51
CA VAL A 316 -1.73 -18.68 -5.72
C VAL A 316 -1.43 -20.05 -5.13
N THR A 317 -1.52 -21.09 -5.96
CA THR A 317 -1.18 -22.48 -5.58
C THR A 317 0.33 -22.68 -5.58
N ARG A 318 0.81 -23.83 -5.06
CA ARG A 318 2.23 -24.13 -4.90
C ARG A 318 3.03 -24.04 -6.20
N GLU A 319 2.41 -24.40 -7.33
CA GLU A 319 3.02 -24.33 -8.67
C GLU A 319 3.29 -22.89 -9.10
N ARG A 320 2.63 -21.91 -8.47
CA ARG A 320 2.70 -20.48 -8.80
C ARG A 320 3.56 -19.68 -7.83
N TYR A 321 4.10 -20.28 -6.78
CA TYR A 321 4.85 -19.56 -5.73
C TYR A 321 6.05 -18.80 -6.28
N GLU A 322 6.85 -19.45 -7.14
CA GLU A 322 8.02 -18.82 -7.74
C GLU A 322 7.61 -17.63 -8.62
N TRP A 323 6.64 -17.84 -9.52
CA TRP A 323 6.13 -16.79 -10.40
C TRP A 323 5.56 -15.61 -9.60
N PHE A 324 4.72 -15.86 -8.59
CA PHE A 324 4.12 -14.79 -7.81
C PHE A 324 5.16 -14.03 -6.97
N GLY A 325 6.20 -14.72 -6.49
CA GLY A 325 7.35 -14.07 -5.85
C GLY A 325 8.10 -13.12 -6.78
N GLN A 326 8.28 -13.51 -8.05
CA GLN A 326 8.84 -12.62 -9.08
C GLN A 326 7.90 -11.43 -9.37
N VAL A 327 6.59 -11.67 -9.46
CA VAL A 327 5.59 -10.62 -9.66
C VAL A 327 5.66 -9.57 -8.56
N LEU A 328 5.70 -9.98 -7.29
CA LEU A 328 5.79 -9.07 -6.15
C LEU A 328 7.11 -8.27 -6.18
N ALA A 329 8.24 -8.95 -6.36
CA ALA A 329 9.56 -8.31 -6.38
C ALA A 329 9.68 -7.26 -7.49
N ARG A 330 9.24 -7.59 -8.69
CA ARG A 330 9.32 -6.70 -9.85
C ARG A 330 8.29 -5.59 -9.78
N THR A 331 7.09 -5.85 -9.26
CA THR A 331 6.10 -4.78 -9.04
C THR A 331 6.59 -3.80 -7.96
N ALA A 332 7.27 -4.27 -6.91
CA ALA A 332 7.92 -3.40 -5.93
C ALA A 332 9.03 -2.54 -6.57
N ALA A 333 9.88 -3.13 -7.41
CA ALA A 333 10.91 -2.42 -8.18
C ALA A 333 10.30 -1.35 -9.10
N ALA A 334 9.23 -1.67 -9.84
CA ALA A 334 8.48 -0.71 -10.64
C ALA A 334 7.95 0.45 -9.79
N GLY A 335 7.43 0.14 -8.59
CA GLY A 335 6.96 1.15 -7.67
C GLY A 335 8.09 2.07 -7.21
N LEU A 336 9.28 1.54 -6.90
CA LEU A 336 10.45 2.34 -6.49
C LEU A 336 10.88 3.30 -7.60
N THR A 337 11.02 2.81 -8.84
CA THR A 337 11.44 3.65 -9.97
C THR A 337 10.39 4.70 -10.31
N ALA A 338 9.10 4.35 -10.26
CA ALA A 338 8.01 5.29 -10.48
C ALA A 338 8.00 6.41 -9.42
N PHE A 339 8.22 6.06 -8.15
CA PHE A 339 8.32 7.03 -7.06
C PHE A 339 9.59 7.90 -7.12
N ALA A 340 10.68 7.43 -7.72
CA ALA A 340 11.82 8.31 -7.98
C ALA A 340 11.52 9.31 -9.12
N GLY A 341 10.41 9.12 -9.86
CA GLY A 341 10.18 9.78 -11.14
C GLY A 341 11.22 9.41 -12.20
N ASN A 342 12.06 8.40 -11.93
CA ASN A 342 13.06 7.91 -12.88
C ASN A 342 12.33 7.42 -14.14
N GLY A 343 12.90 7.77 -15.29
CA GLY A 343 12.29 7.74 -16.61
C GLY A 343 11.37 6.55 -16.83
N LEU A 344 10.25 6.81 -17.51
CA LEU A 344 9.18 5.87 -17.80
C LEU A 344 9.73 4.47 -18.18
N GLU A 345 10.81 4.39 -18.96
CA GLU A 345 11.46 3.14 -19.36
C GLU A 345 11.98 2.26 -18.21
N ALA A 346 12.58 2.86 -17.17
CA ALA A 346 13.09 2.14 -16.01
C ALA A 346 11.97 1.49 -15.19
N THR A 347 10.78 2.11 -15.18
CA THR A 347 9.57 1.51 -14.58
C THR A 347 8.96 0.44 -15.49
N ALA A 348 8.91 0.69 -16.79
CA ALA A 348 8.29 -0.19 -17.77
C ALA A 348 8.92 -1.58 -17.83
N GLN A 349 10.25 -1.71 -17.68
CA GLN A 349 10.93 -3.01 -17.77
C GLN A 349 10.46 -4.03 -16.72
N TYR A 350 9.88 -3.56 -15.62
CA TYR A 350 9.41 -4.40 -14.52
C TYR A 350 7.97 -4.86 -14.64
N LEU A 351 7.20 -4.25 -15.53
CA LEU A 351 5.78 -4.49 -15.68
C LEU A 351 5.50 -5.28 -16.96
N THR A 352 4.50 -6.16 -16.90
CA THR A 352 3.93 -6.78 -18.10
C THR A 352 2.95 -5.85 -18.83
N GLU A 353 2.45 -6.26 -20.00
CA GLU A 353 1.49 -5.44 -20.75
C GLU A 353 0.17 -5.30 -19.98
N ARG A 354 -0.29 -6.36 -19.33
CA ARG A 354 -1.49 -6.36 -18.46
C ARG A 354 -1.28 -5.53 -17.20
N GLN A 355 -0.06 -5.54 -16.67
CA GLN A 355 0.36 -4.63 -15.61
C GLN A 355 0.53 -3.17 -16.07
N GLY A 356 0.21 -2.86 -17.33
CA GLY A 356 0.14 -1.49 -17.80
C GLY A 356 1.48 -0.92 -18.23
N ARG A 357 2.46 -1.76 -18.61
CA ARG A 357 3.78 -1.34 -19.11
C ARG A 357 3.73 -0.15 -20.07
N LYS A 358 2.77 -0.14 -21.00
CA LYS A 358 2.60 0.93 -22.01
C LYS A 358 2.39 2.34 -21.42
N HIS A 359 1.90 2.43 -20.19
CA HIS A 359 1.76 3.72 -19.49
C HIS A 359 3.11 4.35 -19.17
N PHE A 360 4.15 3.53 -19.17
CA PHE A 360 5.53 3.88 -18.86
C PHE A 360 6.45 3.73 -20.09
N THR A 361 5.92 3.70 -21.31
CA THR A 361 6.75 3.65 -22.54
C THR A 361 6.41 4.74 -23.56
N GLY A 362 5.43 5.61 -23.28
CA GLY A 362 4.99 6.66 -24.21
C GLY A 362 5.79 7.94 -24.08
N PHE A 363 5.90 8.72 -25.17
CA PHE A 363 6.56 10.03 -25.21
C PHE A 363 6.09 10.91 -24.05
N ALA A 364 7.00 11.08 -23.10
CA ALA A 364 7.13 12.26 -22.29
C ALA A 364 6.89 13.50 -23.18
N HIS A 365 5.89 14.35 -22.85
CA HIS A 365 5.81 15.71 -23.39
C HIS A 365 7.18 16.41 -23.30
N ALA A 366 7.43 17.42 -24.14
CA ALA A 366 8.75 18.08 -24.24
C ALA A 366 9.31 18.64 -22.91
N ALA A 367 8.51 18.73 -21.84
CA ALA A 367 8.95 19.06 -20.48
C ALA A 367 9.35 17.85 -19.60
N THR A 368 9.05 16.63 -20.04
CA THR A 368 9.36 15.36 -19.35
C THR A 368 10.57 14.62 -19.95
N GLY A 369 11.05 15.03 -21.13
CA GLY A 369 12.33 14.59 -21.71
C GLY A 369 13.55 15.29 -21.09
N SER A 370 13.33 16.26 -20.18
CA SER A 370 14.38 16.97 -19.44
C SER A 370 14.19 16.89 -17.92
N VAL A 371 13.51 15.86 -17.40
CA VAL A 371 13.59 15.53 -15.97
C VAL A 371 14.98 14.95 -15.74
N GLN A 372 15.96 15.83 -15.58
CA GLN A 372 17.26 15.47 -15.09
C GLN A 372 17.06 14.92 -13.67
N ASP A 373 17.63 13.76 -13.43
CA ASP A 373 17.87 13.17 -12.12
C ASP A 373 18.26 14.26 -11.10
N ALA A 374 17.31 14.74 -10.31
CA ALA A 374 17.59 15.64 -9.20
C ALA A 374 18.41 14.84 -8.19
N ASP A 375 19.62 15.32 -7.92
CA ASP A 375 20.62 14.64 -7.10
C ASP A 375 20.83 15.45 -5.82
N HIS A 376 20.34 14.92 -4.71
CA HIS A 376 20.46 15.56 -3.41
C HIS A 376 21.11 14.61 -2.41
N THR A 377 21.96 15.16 -1.55
CA THR A 377 22.43 14.46 -0.37
C THR A 377 21.54 14.85 0.80
N LEU A 378 20.79 13.87 1.32
CA LEU A 378 19.89 14.06 2.45
C LEU A 378 20.30 13.09 3.56
N LEU A 379 20.50 13.60 4.77
CA LEU A 379 20.95 12.86 5.95
C LEU A 379 22.23 12.05 5.67
N GLY A 380 23.12 12.60 4.85
CA GLY A 380 24.39 11.96 4.46
C GLY A 380 24.26 10.88 3.39
N ILE A 381 23.08 10.67 2.80
CA ILE A 381 22.83 9.67 1.77
C ILE A 381 22.51 10.39 0.46
N ARG A 382 23.12 9.93 -0.64
CA ARG A 382 22.88 10.48 -1.97
C ARG A 382 21.65 9.83 -2.60
N PHE A 383 20.67 10.64 -2.94
CA PHE A 383 19.42 10.23 -3.57
C PHE A 383 19.30 10.81 -4.97
N ILE A 384 18.73 10.03 -5.87
CA ILE A 384 18.34 10.47 -7.21
C ILE A 384 16.82 10.37 -7.34
N GLY A 385 16.22 11.40 -7.91
CA GLY A 385 14.83 11.33 -8.31
C GLY A 385 14.34 12.59 -8.99
N THR A 386 13.16 13.07 -8.58
CA THR A 386 12.47 14.20 -9.20
C THR A 386 12.11 15.23 -8.14
N ASP A 387 12.21 16.50 -8.51
CA ASP A 387 11.75 17.63 -7.73
C ASP A 387 10.44 18.22 -8.28
N HIS A 388 9.78 19.02 -7.46
CA HIS A 388 8.62 19.79 -7.86
C HIS A 388 8.51 21.07 -7.08
N VAL A 389 8.47 22.18 -7.80
CA VAL A 389 8.30 23.50 -7.22
C VAL A 389 6.83 23.91 -7.31
N PHE A 390 6.24 24.23 -6.16
CA PHE A 390 4.87 24.73 -6.04
C PHE A 390 4.79 25.87 -5.03
N ARG A 391 3.59 26.41 -4.84
CA ARG A 391 3.33 27.45 -3.84
C ARG A 391 2.56 26.88 -2.66
N LEU A 392 3.14 27.00 -1.46
CA LEU A 392 2.52 26.71 -0.20
C LEU A 392 2.18 28.04 0.49
N ASN A 393 0.90 28.36 0.61
CA ASN A 393 0.42 29.63 1.15
C ASN A 393 1.06 30.86 0.49
N GLY A 394 1.27 30.79 -0.84
CA GLY A 394 1.91 31.84 -1.64
C GLY A 394 3.44 31.80 -1.69
N THR A 395 4.09 31.06 -0.78
CA THR A 395 5.55 30.92 -0.71
C THR A 395 6.03 29.78 -1.59
N ARG A 396 7.14 29.96 -2.30
CA ARG A 396 7.70 28.90 -3.15
C ARG A 396 8.35 27.84 -2.27
N VAL A 397 8.00 26.58 -2.54
CA VAL A 397 8.58 25.41 -1.90
C VAL A 397 8.99 24.41 -2.97
N GLU A 398 10.03 23.64 -2.66
CA GLU A 398 10.48 22.51 -3.46
C GLU A 398 10.21 21.23 -2.69
N ALA A 399 9.47 20.30 -3.30
CA ALA A 399 9.40 18.92 -2.84
C ALA A 399 10.34 18.07 -3.68
N PHE A 400 10.98 17.09 -3.04
CA PHE A 400 11.86 16.12 -3.69
C PHE A 400 11.44 14.71 -3.28
N SER A 401 11.45 13.79 -4.24
CA SER A 401 11.20 12.36 -4.03
C SER A 401 12.24 11.56 -4.80
N GLY A 402 12.85 10.59 -4.15
CA GLY A 402 13.94 9.84 -4.77
C GLY A 402 14.18 8.47 -4.16
N VAL A 403 15.15 7.78 -4.73
CA VAL A 403 15.68 6.49 -4.26
C VAL A 403 17.19 6.65 -4.10
N ALA A 404 17.79 5.96 -3.11
CA ALA A 404 19.23 5.98 -2.90
C ALA A 404 19.94 5.65 -4.23
N LYS A 405 20.94 6.47 -4.59
CA LYS A 405 21.54 6.49 -5.94
C LYS A 405 21.99 5.11 -6.41
N ASP A 406 22.63 4.37 -5.53
CA ASP A 406 23.14 3.03 -5.81
C ASP A 406 22.03 1.99 -5.99
N LEU A 407 20.97 2.04 -5.18
CA LEU A 407 19.78 1.21 -5.37
C LEU A 407 19.10 1.54 -6.70
N LEU A 408 18.94 2.83 -7.03
CA LEU A 408 18.34 3.25 -8.28
C LEU A 408 19.16 2.81 -9.49
N HIS A 409 20.49 2.84 -9.40
CA HIS A 409 21.37 2.36 -10.44
C HIS A 409 21.20 0.84 -10.69
N LEU A 410 21.15 0.03 -9.63
CA LEU A 410 20.84 -1.40 -9.74
C LEU A 410 19.46 -1.63 -10.40
N LEU A 411 18.47 -0.81 -10.05
CA LEU A 411 17.13 -0.88 -10.65
C LEU A 411 17.09 -0.33 -12.09
N ALA A 412 17.97 0.57 -12.50
CA ALA A 412 18.07 0.96 -13.89
C ALA A 412 18.60 -0.22 -14.74
N GLU A 413 19.55 -0.99 -14.19
CA GLU A 413 20.18 -2.16 -14.83
C GLU A 413 19.35 -3.45 -14.79
N GLY A 414 18.15 -3.44 -14.18
CA GLY A 414 17.30 -4.62 -14.07
C GLY A 414 17.69 -5.60 -12.95
N ARG A 415 18.61 -5.21 -12.05
CA ARG A 415 19.22 -6.05 -11.00
C ARG A 415 18.40 -6.02 -9.70
N VAL A 416 17.18 -6.54 -9.77
CA VAL A 416 16.21 -6.60 -8.66
C VAL A 416 16.73 -7.42 -7.48
N GLU A 417 17.40 -8.54 -7.73
CA GLU A 417 17.89 -9.38 -6.64
C GLU A 417 18.99 -8.67 -5.83
N GLN A 418 19.93 -8.01 -6.50
CA GLN A 418 20.98 -7.25 -5.83
C GLN A 418 20.39 -6.06 -5.06
N SER A 419 19.46 -5.30 -5.64
CA SER A 419 18.86 -4.15 -4.95
C SER A 419 18.14 -4.57 -3.66
N ARG A 420 17.43 -5.70 -3.67
CA ARG A 420 16.80 -6.26 -2.47
C ARG A 420 17.83 -6.66 -1.41
N ARG A 421 18.94 -7.28 -1.82
CA ARG A 421 20.04 -7.65 -0.90
C ARG A 421 20.65 -6.41 -0.24
N GLU A 422 20.94 -5.36 -1.01
CA GLU A 422 21.45 -4.09 -0.46
C GLU A 422 20.48 -3.45 0.54
N ILE A 423 19.17 -3.41 0.21
CA ILE A 423 18.12 -2.95 1.12
C ILE A 423 18.13 -3.77 2.42
N TYR A 424 18.29 -5.09 2.32
CA TYR A 424 18.34 -5.98 3.48
C TYR A 424 19.56 -5.76 4.36
N GLU A 425 20.75 -5.65 3.79
CA GLU A 425 21.98 -5.37 4.53
C GLU A 425 21.89 -4.05 5.30
N ARG A 426 21.23 -3.04 4.71
CA ARG A 426 21.07 -1.70 5.31
C ARG A 426 19.84 -1.55 6.21
N ARG A 427 19.03 -2.60 6.39
CA ARG A 427 17.69 -2.51 7.02
C ARG A 427 17.66 -1.80 8.39
N SER A 428 18.76 -1.86 9.15
CA SER A 428 18.89 -1.22 10.46
C SER A 428 19.73 0.08 10.46
N ALA A 429 20.27 0.49 9.32
CA ALA A 429 21.18 1.63 9.18
C ALA A 429 20.50 2.87 8.57
N TRP A 430 19.26 2.76 8.12
CA TRP A 430 18.52 3.89 7.55
C TRP A 430 18.25 4.99 8.61
N PRO A 431 18.45 6.27 8.27
CA PRO A 431 18.19 7.38 9.18
C PRO A 431 16.73 7.42 9.65
N SER A 432 16.52 7.80 10.92
CA SER A 432 15.18 8.01 11.49
C SER A 432 14.86 9.47 11.84
N LYS A 433 15.79 10.38 11.51
CA LYS A 433 15.58 11.83 11.63
C LYS A 433 14.52 12.29 10.64
N SER A 434 13.65 13.19 11.07
CA SER A 434 12.58 13.77 10.25
C SER A 434 12.93 15.16 9.67
N TRP A 435 14.13 15.65 9.94
CA TRP A 435 14.65 16.96 9.49
C TRP A 435 16.11 16.83 9.10
N ASP A 436 16.51 17.57 8.05
CA ASP A 436 17.90 17.71 7.61
C ASP A 436 18.31 19.19 7.63
N ASP A 437 19.34 19.50 8.42
CA ASP A 437 19.83 20.86 8.65
C ASP A 437 20.48 21.50 7.40
N LEU A 438 21.02 20.69 6.48
CA LEU A 438 21.60 21.18 5.22
C LEU A 438 20.54 21.41 4.15
N TRP A 439 19.49 20.59 4.17
CA TRP A 439 18.32 20.77 3.31
C TRP A 439 17.39 21.88 3.81
N ASP A 440 17.45 22.15 5.13
CA ASP A 440 16.59 23.07 5.87
C ASP A 440 15.10 22.75 5.72
N GLY A 441 14.74 21.50 6.00
CA GLY A 441 13.36 21.07 5.86
C GLY A 441 13.05 19.64 6.30
N PRO A 442 11.75 19.26 6.27
CA PRO A 442 11.31 17.90 6.58
C PRO A 442 11.86 16.89 5.57
N VAL A 443 12.32 15.76 6.10
CA VAL A 443 12.82 14.60 5.34
C VAL A 443 12.22 13.33 5.92
N SER A 444 11.78 12.41 5.07
CA SER A 444 11.36 11.06 5.45
C SER A 444 12.14 10.05 4.61
N VAL A 445 12.98 9.24 5.25
CA VAL A 445 13.72 8.14 4.61
C VAL A 445 13.10 6.82 5.05
N HIS A 446 12.73 5.96 4.10
CA HIS A 446 12.13 4.65 4.40
C HIS A 446 13.15 3.51 4.25
N PRO A 447 12.92 2.37 4.94
CA PRO A 447 13.81 1.21 4.85
C PRO A 447 13.96 0.56 3.47
N ASP A 448 13.11 0.88 2.50
CA ASP A 448 13.24 0.50 1.08
C ASP A 448 14.15 1.44 0.28
N GLY A 449 14.81 2.39 0.96
CA GLY A 449 15.79 3.31 0.38
C GLY A 449 15.17 4.49 -0.36
N THR A 450 13.88 4.76 -0.16
CA THR A 450 13.21 5.95 -0.71
C THR A 450 13.32 7.13 0.22
N VAL A 451 13.26 8.33 -0.35
CA VAL A 451 13.19 9.59 0.39
C VAL A 451 12.07 10.48 -0.12
N LEU A 452 11.42 11.19 0.78
CA LEU A 452 10.56 12.33 0.47
C LEU A 452 11.05 13.53 1.31
N ALA A 453 11.27 14.68 0.68
CA ALA A 453 11.78 15.88 1.32
C ALA A 453 11.06 17.14 0.82
N MET A 454 11.01 18.19 1.64
CA MET A 454 10.49 19.50 1.21
C MET A 454 11.33 20.62 1.81
N ARG A 455 11.55 21.71 1.09
CA ARG A 455 12.20 22.93 1.61
C ARG A 455 11.59 24.19 1.04
N LEU A 456 11.90 25.32 1.66
CA LEU A 456 11.60 26.64 1.11
C LEU A 456 12.57 26.97 -0.02
N LEU A 457 12.08 27.72 -0.99
CA LEU A 457 12.94 28.35 -1.99
C LEU A 457 13.00 29.86 -1.74
N PRO A 458 14.16 30.49 -2.00
CA PRO A 458 14.33 31.94 -1.93
C PRO A 458 13.36 32.74 -2.82
#